data_AF-A0A946VH88-F1
#
_entry.id   AF-A0A946VH88-F1
#
_cell.length_a   1.000
_cell.length_b   1.000
_cell.length_c   1.000
_cell.angle_alpha   90.00
_cell.angle_beta   90.00
_cell.angle_gamma   90.00
#
_symmetry.space_group_name_H-M   'P 1'
#
loop_
_entity.id
_entity.type
_entity.pdbx_description
1 polymer ?
#
loop_
_entity_poly.entity_id
_entity_poly.type
_entity_poly.pdbx_seq_one_letter_code
_entity_poly.pdbx_strand_id
1 'polypeptide(L)' 'MIKRSDFFILLAVAISFAVSGYLWFSGQKQEGLFTALWVPSILCFGIYFKLLVLGARKK' A
#
# COMPACT_ATOMS: atom_id res chain seq x y z
N MET A 1 -12.64 -2.71 -13.82
CA MET A 1 -12.26 -4.11 -13.55
C MET A 1 -10.98 -4.12 -12.73
N ILE A 2 -11.01 -4.71 -11.54
CA ILE A 2 -9.83 -4.94 -10.70
C ILE A 2 -8.90 -5.86 -11.51
N LYS A 3 -7.71 -5.37 -11.88
CA LYS A 3 -6.72 -6.19 -12.56
C LYS A 3 -5.91 -6.95 -11.52
N ARG A 4 -5.26 -8.05 -11.92
CA ARG A 4 -4.34 -8.80 -11.03
C ARG A 4 -3.29 -7.89 -10.38
N SER A 5 -2.88 -6.81 -11.06
CA SER A 5 -1.98 -5.79 -10.54
C SER A 5 -2.53 -5.05 -9.32
N ASP A 6 -3.82 -4.68 -9.32
CA ASP A 6 -4.46 -4.04 -8.16
C ASP A 6 -4.46 -4.98 -6.94
N PHE A 7 -4.60 -6.29 -7.17
CA PHE A 7 -4.55 -7.30 -6.11
C PHE A 7 -3.18 -7.40 -5.44
N PHE A 8 -2.09 -7.36 -6.21
CA PHE A 8 -0.74 -7.33 -5.65
C PHE A 8 -0.50 -6.10 -4.77
N ILE A 9 -1.01 -4.94 -5.17
CA ILE A 9 -0.86 -3.70 -4.39
C ILE A 9 -1.71 -3.76 -3.12
N LEU A 10 -2.97 -4.21 -3.21
CA LEU A 10 -3.81 -4.39 -2.02
C LEU A 10 -3.22 -5.41 -1.04
N LEU A 11 -2.60 -6.48 -1.56
CA LEU A 11 -1.89 -7.46 -0.73
C LEU A 11 -0.69 -6.82 -0.03
N ALA A 12 0.11 -6.01 -0.75
CA ALA A 12 1.23 -5.29 -0.15
C ALA A 12 0.78 -4.30 0.95
N VAL A 13 -0.33 -3.59 0.72
CA VAL A 13 -0.95 -2.71 1.73
C VAL A 13 -1.39 -3.51 2.96
N ALA A 14 -2.03 -4.66 2.76
CA ALA A 14 -2.47 -5.53 3.86
C ALA A 14 -1.30 -6.06 4.69
N ILE A 15 -0.21 -6.48 4.03
CA ILE A 15 1.02 -6.93 4.71
C ILE A 15 1.64 -5.76 5.49
N SER A 16 1.76 -4.58 4.89
CA SER A 16 2.31 -3.40 5.57
C SER A 16 1.48 -3.01 6.81
N PHE A 17 0.16 -3.12 6.72
CA PHE A 17 -0.74 -2.87 7.84
C PHE A 17 -0.59 -3.92 8.94
N ALA A 18 -0.50 -5.21 8.58
CA ALA A 18 -0.29 -6.29 9.54
C ALA A 18 1.05 -6.14 10.28
N VAL A 19 2.13 -5.78 9.58
CA VAL A 19 3.44 -5.54 10.17
C VAL A 19 3.41 -4.33 11.11
N SER A 20 2.80 -3.22 10.69
CA SER A 20 2.65 -2.02 11.54
C SER A 20 1.85 -2.32 12.80
N GLY A 21 0.74 -3.06 12.68
CA GLY A 21 -0.05 -3.52 13.81
C GLY A 21 0.76 -4.44 14.74
N TYR A 22 1.49 -5.40 14.19
CA TYR A 22 2.35 -6.30 14.96
C TYR A 22 3.41 -5.54 15.77
N LEU A 23 4.12 -4.59 15.15
CA LEU A 23 5.13 -3.75 15.81
C LEU A 23 4.51 -2.90 16.92
N TRP A 24 3.33 -2.32 16.67
CA TRP A 24 2.61 -1.52 17.66
C TRP A 24 2.25 -2.32 18.91
N PHE A 25 1.76 -3.55 18.74
CA PHE A 25 1.44 -4.44 19.86
C PHE A 25 2.68 -5.07 20.52
N SER A 26 3.81 -5.17 19.79
CA SER A 26 5.10 -5.62 20.32
C SER A 26 5.82 -4.58 21.20
N GLY A 27 5.22 -3.39 21.41
CA GLY A 27 5.80 -2.31 22.22
C GLY A 27 6.70 -1.35 21.43
N GLN A 28 7.00 -1.65 20.17
CA GLN A 28 7.78 -0.85 19.23
C GLN A 28 6.91 0.22 18.55
N LYS A 29 6.42 1.17 19.34
CA LYS A 29 5.45 2.19 18.90
C LYS A 29 6.01 3.14 17.84
N GLN A 30 7.30 3.49 17.93
CA GLN A 30 7.93 4.41 16.98
C GLN A 30 8.10 3.75 15.61
N GLU A 31 8.62 2.52 15.56
CA GLU A 31 8.71 1.77 14.31
C GLU A 31 7.33 1.41 13.75
N GLY A 32 6.35 1.13 14.62
CA GLY A 32 4.96 0.91 14.25
C GLY A 32 4.32 2.13 13.57
N LEU A 33 4.55 3.34 14.10
CA LEU A 33 4.10 4.59 13.49
C LEU A 33 4.79 4.86 12.15
N PHE A 34 6.10 4.64 12.07
CA PHE A 34 6.84 4.82 10.83
C PHE A 34 6.35 3.88 9.72
N THR A 35 6.11 2.61 10.05
CA THR A 35 5.57 1.63 9.11
C THR A 35 4.08 1.85 8.80
N ALA A 36 3.31 2.46 9.70
CA ALA A 36 1.93 2.86 9.43
C ALA A 36 1.85 3.90 8.30
N LEU A 37 2.84 4.79 8.18
CA LEU A 37 2.93 5.77 7.09
C LEU A 37 3.14 5.12 5.73
N TRP A 38 3.71 3.92 5.67
CA TRP A 38 3.94 3.22 4.41
C TRP A 38 2.62 2.73 3.79
N VAL A 39 1.63 2.41 4.62
CA VAL A 39 0.30 1.94 4.18
C VAL A 39 -0.37 2.92 3.18
N PRO A 40 -0.57 4.22 3.50
CA PRO A 40 -1.11 5.18 2.54
C PRO A 40 -0.15 5.47 1.37
N SER A 41 1.17 5.41 1.55
CA SER A 41 2.13 5.60 0.47
C SER A 41 2.03 4.52 -0.62
N ILE A 42 1.94 3.24 -0.22
CA ILE A 42 1.77 2.11 -1.15
C ILE A 42 0.42 2.20 -1.88
N LEU A 43 -0.64 2.61 -1.17
CA LEU A 43 -1.96 2.78 -1.75
C LEU A 43 -1.97 3.91 -2.80
N CYS A 44 -1.39 5.07 -2.48
CA CYS A 44 -1.22 6.18 -3.42
C CYS A 44 -0.38 5.79 -4.64
N PHE A 45 0.71 5.04 -4.43
CA PHE A 45 1.54 4.53 -5.52
C PHE A 45 0.73 3.65 -6.48
N GLY A 46 -0.12 2.76 -5.95
CA GLY A 46 -0.97 1.94 -6.81
C GLY A 46 -2.03 2.71 -7.59
N ILE A 47 -2.65 3.72 -6.96
CA ILE A 47 -3.58 4.61 -7.65
C ILE A 47 -2.86 5.36 -8.77
N TYR A 48 -1.67 5.92 -8.48
CA TYR A 48 -0.87 6.64 -9.46
C TYR A 48 -0.49 5.75 -10.66
N PHE A 49 -0.01 4.53 -10.41
CA PHE A 49 0.34 3.59 -11.47
C PHE A 49 -0.87 3.21 -12.34
N LYS A 50 -2.04 3.04 -11.72
CA LYS A 50 -3.29 2.79 -12.44
C LYS A 50 -3.72 3.97 -13.31
N LEU A 51 -3.57 5.20 -12.80
CA LEU A 51 -3.84 6.42 -13.57
C LEU A 51 -2.89 6.56 -14.76
N LEU A 52 -1.60 6.27 -14.58
CA LEU A 52 -0.61 6.27 -15.66
C LEU A 52 -0.99 5.27 -16.77
N VAL A 53 -1.31 4.03 -16.40
CA VAL A 53 -1.73 3.00 -17.37
C VAL A 53 -3.02 3.39 -18.08
N LEU A 54 -3.96 4.04 -17.38
CA LEU A 54 -5.21 4.51 -17.98
C LEU A 54 -4.96 5.68 -18.96
N GLY A 55 -4.09 6.63 -18.58
CA GLY A 55 -3.69 7.76 -19.43
C GLY A 55 -2.94 7.30 -20.69
N ALA A 56 -2.07 6.29 -20.57
CA ALA A 56 -1.34 5.72 -21.70
C ALA A 56 -2.24 5.00 -22.72
N ARG A 57 -3.40 4.47 -22.30
CA ARG A 57 -4.38 3.84 -23.20
C ARG A 57 -5.28 4.82 -23.96
N LYS A 58 -5.32 6.08 -23.52
CA LYS A 58 -6.18 7.12 -24.10
C LYS A 58 -5.47 7.93 -25.20
N LYS A 59 -4.19 7.64 -25.45
CA LYS A 59 -3.34 8.22 -26.49
C LYS A 59 -3.14 7.19 -27.59
#